data_AF-A0A947W1K6-F1
#
_entry.id   AF-A0A947W1K6-F1
#
_cell.length_a   1.000
_cell.length_b   1.000
_cell.length_c   1.000
_cell.angle_alpha   90.00
_cell.angle_beta   90.00
_cell.angle_gamma   90.00
#
_symmetry.space_group_name_H-M   'P 1'
#
loop_
_entity.id
_entity.type
_entity.pdbx_description
1 polymer ?
#
loop_
_entity_poly.entity_id
_entity_poly.type
_entity_poly.pdbx_seq_one_letter_code
_entity_poly.pdbx_strand_id
1 'polypeptide(L)'
;MRMKFYFKYLLWIFFFLLMLPFIGYAEKVKPLNPDCEVCPVVISYEGDEAKNILGPDVMNQIKRLEKIEQKTIKIDLNGIKKVGSDKDADEEYELIVNVNRNSIAINSIRDSSTIKIKTDYSNLAMNAWTIDKWNPEIQLSPSISLHKTDDLELAWDNMKASRIYGYVNNSIDHREWNNKIREFIINILTLVSGSN
;
A
#
# COMPACT_ATOMS: atom_id res chain seq x y z
N MET A 1 -31.41 -23.53 42.91
CA MET A 1 -31.88 -22.97 41.62
C MET A 1 -31.04 -21.74 41.18
N ARG A 2 -29.70 -21.84 41.19
CA ARG A 2 -28.78 -20.74 40.79
C ARG A 2 -27.77 -21.13 39.70
N MET A 3 -27.65 -22.42 39.37
CA MET A 3 -26.68 -22.92 38.38
C MET A 3 -27.09 -22.71 36.92
N LYS A 4 -28.39 -22.61 36.61
CA LYS A 4 -28.87 -22.43 35.22
C LYS A 4 -28.63 -21.02 34.66
N PHE A 5 -28.35 -20.04 35.53
CA PHE A 5 -28.12 -18.65 35.10
C PHE A 5 -26.71 -18.44 34.55
N TYR A 6 -25.68 -19.05 35.17
CA TYR A 6 -24.29 -18.90 34.73
C TYR A 6 -24.01 -19.54 33.37
N PHE A 7 -24.73 -20.61 33.01
CA PHE A 7 -24.51 -21.30 31.74
C PHE A 7 -24.91 -20.46 30.52
N LYS A 8 -25.92 -19.60 30.64
CA LYS A 8 -26.32 -18.69 29.55
C LYS A 8 -25.30 -17.56 29.34
N TYR A 9 -24.72 -17.02 30.41
CA TYR A 9 -23.70 -15.97 30.31
C TYR A 9 -22.39 -16.50 29.72
N LEU A 10 -22.00 -17.73 30.06
CA LEU A 10 -20.80 -18.37 29.49
C LEU A 10 -20.93 -18.56 27.98
N LEU A 11 -22.11 -18.98 27.50
CA LEU A 11 -22.38 -19.17 26.08
C LEU A 11 -22.35 -17.86 25.30
N TRP A 12 -22.84 -16.76 25.90
CA TRP A 12 -22.79 -15.43 25.32
C TRP A 12 -21.36 -14.87 25.24
N ILE A 13 -20.54 -15.07 26.28
CA ILE A 13 -19.11 -14.68 26.25
C ILE A 13 -18.36 -15.48 25.18
N PHE A 14 -18.65 -16.78 25.03
CA PHE A 14 -18.05 -17.61 23.98
C PHE A 14 -18.44 -17.15 22.57
N PHE A 15 -19.70 -16.75 22.38
CA PHE A 15 -20.18 -16.18 21.12
C PHE A 15 -19.58 -14.80 20.83
N PHE A 16 -19.34 -13.98 21.87
CA PHE A 16 -18.68 -12.67 21.75
C PHE A 16 -17.18 -12.81 21.43
N LEU A 17 -16.50 -13.84 21.97
CA LEU A 17 -15.12 -14.21 21.63
C LEU A 17 -14.98 -14.78 20.21
N LEU A 18 -16.00 -15.50 19.71
CA LEU A 18 -16.07 -15.97 18.32
C LEU A 18 -16.39 -14.86 17.31
N MET A 19 -16.91 -13.72 17.78
CA MET A 19 -17.24 -12.55 16.96
C MET A 19 -16.17 -11.45 17.05
N LEU A 20 -14.98 -11.72 17.62
CA LEU A 20 -13.82 -10.86 17.41
C LEU A 20 -13.50 -10.87 15.91
N PRO A 21 -13.84 -9.80 15.19
CA PRO A 21 -13.81 -9.82 13.74
C PRO A 21 -12.33 -9.70 13.33
N PHE A 22 -11.94 -10.58 12.42
CA PHE A 22 -10.73 -10.49 11.60
C PHE A 22 -9.43 -10.28 12.36
N ILE A 23 -8.76 -11.41 12.58
CA ILE A 23 -7.30 -11.48 12.59
C ILE A 23 -6.81 -10.57 11.45
N GLY A 24 -6.25 -9.41 11.82
CA GLY A 24 -5.53 -8.57 10.87
C GLY A 24 -4.49 -9.47 10.24
N TYR A 25 -4.61 -9.69 8.93
CA TYR A 25 -3.59 -10.41 8.19
C TYR A 25 -2.27 -9.68 8.42
N ALA A 26 -1.28 -10.44 8.86
CA ALA A 26 0.02 -9.91 9.19
C ALA A 26 0.69 -9.44 7.89
N GLU A 27 0.98 -8.15 7.84
CA GLU A 27 2.01 -7.56 6.98
C GLU A 27 3.20 -8.50 6.84
N LYS A 28 3.58 -8.85 5.61
CA LYS A 28 4.85 -9.53 5.40
C LYS A 28 5.94 -8.51 5.10
N VAL A 29 6.72 -8.20 6.13
CA VAL A 29 7.98 -7.45 5.98
C VAL A 29 9.04 -8.38 5.39
N LYS A 30 9.63 -8.00 4.25
CA LYS A 30 10.70 -8.75 3.58
C LYS A 30 11.90 -7.83 3.26
N PRO A 31 13.13 -8.28 3.50
CA PRO A 31 14.29 -7.64 2.89
C PRO A 31 14.33 -7.95 1.39
N LEU A 32 14.64 -6.95 0.56
CA LEU A 32 14.78 -7.13 -0.89
C LEU A 32 15.95 -8.05 -1.28
N ASN A 33 16.99 -8.11 -0.45
CA ASN A 33 18.13 -9.00 -0.62
C ASN A 33 18.55 -9.56 0.75
N PRO A 34 18.41 -10.89 0.99
CA PRO A 34 18.70 -11.51 2.29
C PRO A 34 20.20 -11.53 2.64
N ASP A 35 21.08 -11.33 1.64
CA ASP A 35 22.54 -11.37 1.80
C ASP A 35 23.15 -9.98 1.95
N CYS A 36 22.32 -8.95 1.98
CA CYS A 36 22.77 -7.58 2.09
C CYS A 36 22.90 -7.14 3.57
N GLU A 37 23.92 -6.33 3.86
CA GLU A 37 24.23 -5.88 5.23
C GLU A 37 23.31 -4.73 5.67
N VAL A 38 22.97 -3.82 4.74
CA VAL A 38 22.06 -2.69 4.91
C VAL A 38 21.09 -2.64 3.73
N CYS A 39 19.83 -2.99 3.96
CA CYS A 39 18.88 -3.26 2.88
C CYS A 39 17.65 -2.37 2.95
N PRO A 40 17.12 -1.94 1.79
CA PRO A 40 15.77 -1.39 1.75
C PRO A 40 14.81 -2.48 2.22
N VAL A 41 14.05 -2.15 3.25
CA VAL A 41 12.99 -3.01 3.76
C VAL A 41 11.74 -2.75 2.94
N VAL A 42 11.00 -3.81 2.64
CA VAL A 42 9.73 -3.68 1.93
C VAL A 42 8.67 -4.41 2.72
N ILE A 43 7.56 -3.72 2.88
CA ILE A 43 6.29 -4.26 3.30
C ILE A 43 5.55 -4.70 2.03
N SER A 44 5.14 -5.96 1.96
CA SER A 44 4.44 -6.49 0.79
C SER A 44 3.09 -7.09 1.18
N TYR A 45 2.04 -6.65 0.46
CA TYR A 45 0.74 -7.32 0.41
C TYR A 45 0.62 -8.02 -0.95
N GLU A 46 0.24 -9.28 -0.93
CA GLU A 46 0.24 -10.13 -2.14
C GLU A 46 -1.16 -10.69 -2.42
N GLY A 47 -1.49 -10.76 -3.70
CA GLY A 47 -2.67 -11.42 -4.22
C GLY A 47 -4.00 -10.95 -3.63
N ASP A 48 -4.73 -11.84 -2.96
CA ASP A 48 -6.08 -11.51 -2.49
C ASP A 48 -6.08 -10.44 -1.39
N GLU A 49 -5.02 -10.35 -0.58
CA GLU A 49 -4.87 -9.27 0.39
C GLU A 49 -4.74 -7.91 -0.32
N ALA A 50 -3.85 -7.83 -1.31
CA ALA A 50 -3.71 -6.63 -2.14
C ALA A 50 -5.03 -6.29 -2.86
N LYS A 51 -5.75 -7.27 -3.42
CA LYS A 51 -7.08 -7.03 -4.03
C LYS A 51 -8.09 -6.47 -3.03
N ASN A 52 -8.10 -6.98 -1.80
CA ASN A 52 -9.00 -6.50 -0.76
C ASN A 52 -8.69 -5.05 -0.38
N ILE A 53 -7.41 -4.69 -0.29
CA ILE A 53 -6.97 -3.31 -0.02
C ILE A 53 -7.37 -2.38 -1.18
N LEU A 54 -7.08 -2.76 -2.42
CA LEU A 54 -7.42 -1.92 -3.59
C LEU A 54 -8.95 -1.78 -3.72
N GLY A 55 -9.68 -2.88 -3.59
CA GLY A 55 -11.12 -2.91 -3.80
C GLY A 55 -11.53 -2.60 -5.25
N PRO A 56 -12.83 -2.71 -5.57
CA PRO A 56 -13.31 -2.60 -6.95
C PRO A 56 -13.08 -1.21 -7.57
N ASP A 57 -13.16 -0.14 -6.77
CA ASP A 57 -13.03 1.23 -7.28
C ASP A 57 -11.62 1.52 -7.78
N VAL A 58 -10.59 1.15 -7.00
CA VAL A 58 -9.20 1.31 -7.41
C VAL A 58 -8.90 0.47 -8.63
N MET A 59 -9.34 -0.79 -8.64
CA MET A 59 -9.14 -1.71 -9.77
C MET A 59 -9.74 -1.14 -11.07
N ASN A 60 -10.93 -0.52 -10.98
CA ASN A 60 -11.55 0.16 -12.11
C ASN A 60 -10.77 1.40 -12.58
N GLN A 61 -10.19 2.18 -11.66
CA GLN A 61 -9.34 3.31 -12.04
C GLN A 61 -8.04 2.85 -12.70
N ILE A 62 -7.39 1.81 -12.17
CA ILE A 62 -6.17 1.22 -12.74
C ILE A 62 -6.44 0.72 -14.17
N LYS A 63 -7.57 0.05 -14.41
CA LYS A 63 -7.98 -0.39 -15.75
C LYS A 63 -8.08 0.76 -16.76
N ARG A 64 -8.49 1.96 -16.33
CA ARG A 64 -8.54 3.15 -17.20
C ARG A 64 -7.15 3.65 -17.55
N LEU A 65 -6.15 3.41 -16.70
CA LEU A 65 -4.76 3.80 -16.89
C LEU A 65 -3.95 2.80 -17.72
N GLU A 66 -4.40 1.55 -17.88
CA GLU A 66 -3.75 0.51 -18.70
C GLU A 66 -3.48 0.95 -20.15
N LYS A 67 -4.29 1.87 -20.68
CA LYS A 67 -4.14 2.40 -22.05
C LYS A 67 -2.98 3.39 -22.21
N ILE A 68 -2.24 3.69 -21.14
CA ILE A 68 -1.17 4.68 -21.12
C ILE A 68 0.19 3.95 -21.19
N GLU A 69 0.97 4.18 -22.25
CA GLU A 69 2.26 3.49 -22.46
C GLU A 69 3.26 3.76 -21.34
N GLN A 70 3.40 5.03 -20.95
CA GLN A 70 4.13 5.46 -19.75
C GLN A 70 3.77 6.91 -19.45
N LYS A 71 3.54 7.25 -18.17
CA LYS A 71 3.23 8.63 -17.76
C LYS A 71 3.84 8.91 -16.39
N THR A 72 4.52 10.04 -16.29
CA THR A 72 5.09 10.57 -15.05
C THR A 72 4.37 11.88 -14.71
N ILE A 73 3.84 11.96 -13.49
CA ILE A 73 3.11 13.13 -12.99
C ILE A 73 3.70 13.55 -11.66
N LYS A 74 4.01 14.84 -11.52
CA LYS A 74 4.39 15.44 -10.24
C LYS A 74 3.16 16.09 -9.60
N ILE A 75 2.99 15.90 -8.29
CA ILE A 75 1.86 16.42 -7.50
C ILE A 75 2.41 17.26 -6.34
N ASP A 76 1.94 18.51 -6.22
CA ASP A 76 2.29 19.43 -5.14
C ASP A 76 1.31 19.36 -3.95
N LEU A 77 1.54 20.19 -2.93
CA LEU A 77 0.69 20.29 -1.72
C LEU A 77 -0.76 20.71 -2.01
N ASN A 78 -1.02 21.32 -3.17
CA ASN A 78 -2.34 21.80 -3.60
C ASN A 78 -3.01 20.83 -4.59
N GLY A 79 -2.39 19.69 -4.90
CA GLY A 79 -2.88 18.75 -5.90
C GLY A 79 -2.68 19.20 -7.34
N ILE A 80 -1.88 20.25 -7.57
CA ILE A 80 -1.54 20.76 -8.91
C ILE A 80 -0.58 19.79 -9.58
N LYS A 81 -0.88 19.50 -10.85
CA LYS A 81 -0.23 18.45 -11.63
C LYS A 81 0.70 19.07 -12.65
N LYS A 82 1.92 18.55 -12.74
CA LYS A 82 2.83 18.80 -13.86
C LYS A 82 3.17 17.47 -14.51
N VAL A 83 2.97 17.38 -15.82
CA VAL A 83 3.55 16.29 -16.61
C VAL A 83 5.04 16.58 -16.67
N GLY A 84 5.87 15.65 -16.18
CA GLY A 84 7.30 15.89 -16.00
C GLY A 84 8.14 14.66 -16.28
N SER A 85 9.46 14.82 -16.18
CA SER A 85 10.41 13.70 -16.18
C SER A 85 10.92 13.44 -14.77
N ASP A 86 11.40 12.22 -14.52
CA ASP A 86 12.08 11.84 -13.26
C ASP A 86 13.41 12.61 -13.05
N LYS A 87 13.86 13.40 -14.03
CA LYS A 87 15.20 14.01 -14.07
C LYS A 87 15.24 15.47 -13.58
N ASP A 88 14.10 16.14 -13.51
CA ASP A 88 14.07 17.55 -13.11
C ASP A 88 13.81 17.66 -11.60
N ALA A 89 14.73 18.27 -10.86
CA ALA A 89 14.53 18.59 -9.45
C ALA A 89 13.48 19.72 -9.35
N ASP A 90 12.23 19.38 -9.05
CA ASP A 90 11.18 20.36 -8.80
C ASP A 90 10.83 20.34 -7.29
N GLU A 91 11.42 21.26 -6.52
CA GLU A 91 11.29 21.34 -5.05
C GLU A 91 9.88 21.70 -4.55
N GLU A 92 9.03 22.23 -5.44
CA GLU A 92 7.64 22.60 -5.17
C GLU A 92 6.70 21.39 -5.08
N TYR A 93 7.13 20.23 -5.56
CA TYR A 93 6.31 19.02 -5.60
C TYR A 93 6.68 18.07 -4.48
N GLU A 94 5.71 17.24 -4.09
CA GLU A 94 5.85 16.32 -2.97
C GLU A 94 5.86 14.86 -3.42
N LEU A 95 5.18 14.55 -4.52
CA LEU A 95 5.05 13.19 -5.05
C LEU A 95 5.38 13.12 -6.55
N ILE A 96 6.02 12.03 -6.95
CA ILE A 96 6.17 11.60 -8.35
C ILE A 96 5.40 10.30 -8.53
N VAL A 97 4.42 10.34 -9.44
CA VAL A 97 3.61 9.18 -9.82
C VAL A 97 4.05 8.69 -11.19
N ASN A 98 4.57 7.49 -11.23
CA ASN A 98 4.99 6.78 -12.43
C ASN A 98 3.97 5.69 -12.75
N VAL A 99 3.29 5.83 -13.88
CA VAL A 99 2.33 4.85 -14.40
C VAL A 99 2.93 4.21 -15.64
N ASN A 100 2.96 2.89 -15.66
CA ASN A 100 3.30 2.11 -16.85
C ASN A 100 2.39 0.89 -16.95
N ARG A 101 2.52 0.15 -18.06
CA ARG A 101 1.68 -1.00 -18.37
C ARG A 101 1.65 -2.09 -17.28
N ASN A 102 2.69 -2.19 -16.44
CA ASN A 102 2.84 -3.28 -15.47
C ASN A 102 2.90 -2.83 -14.00
N SER A 103 2.85 -1.53 -13.74
CA SER A 103 3.02 -0.97 -12.41
C SER A 103 2.61 0.48 -12.30
N ILE A 104 2.21 0.86 -11.10
CA ILE A 104 2.02 2.24 -10.66
C ILE A 104 2.94 2.43 -9.45
N ALA A 105 3.82 3.41 -9.50
CA ALA A 105 4.71 3.77 -8.40
C ALA A 105 4.44 5.21 -7.96
N ILE A 106 4.15 5.40 -6.68
CA ILE A 106 3.95 6.70 -6.04
C ILE A 106 5.14 6.90 -5.12
N ASN A 107 6.01 7.86 -5.44
CA ASN A 107 7.25 8.12 -4.72
C ASN A 107 7.19 9.51 -4.08
N SER A 108 7.62 9.65 -2.83
CA SER A 108 7.88 10.98 -2.27
C SER A 108 9.20 11.52 -2.77
N ILE A 109 9.23 12.79 -3.18
CA ILE A 109 10.46 13.46 -3.63
C ILE A 109 11.41 13.72 -2.46
N ARG A 110 10.86 13.93 -1.26
CA ARG A 110 11.60 14.41 -0.09
C ARG A 110 12.47 13.34 0.53
N ASP A 111 11.94 12.13 0.61
CA ASP A 111 12.62 11.02 1.24
C ASP A 111 12.78 9.82 0.31
N SER A 112 12.09 9.72 -0.84
CA SER A 112 12.06 8.53 -1.71
C SER A 112 11.27 7.34 -1.15
N SER A 113 10.46 7.55 -0.10
CA SER A 113 9.47 6.54 0.30
C SER A 113 8.51 6.25 -0.84
N THR A 114 8.09 5.00 -1.00
CA THR A 114 7.36 4.56 -2.19
C THR A 114 6.20 3.60 -1.88
N ILE A 115 5.06 3.79 -2.56
CA ILE A 115 4.01 2.77 -2.77
C ILE A 115 4.09 2.27 -4.21
N LYS A 116 4.28 0.97 -4.43
CA LYS A 116 4.21 0.34 -5.76
C LYS A 116 3.04 -0.63 -5.82
N ILE A 117 2.18 -0.46 -6.81
CA ILE A 117 1.13 -1.43 -7.17
C ILE A 117 1.60 -2.07 -8.47
N LYS A 118 1.90 -3.37 -8.46
CA LYS A 118 2.46 -4.05 -9.63
C LYS A 118 1.81 -5.41 -9.83
N THR A 119 1.99 -5.94 -11.03
CA THR A 119 1.62 -7.34 -11.30
C THR A 119 2.60 -8.27 -10.63
N ASP A 120 2.07 -9.23 -9.89
CA ASP A 120 2.85 -10.35 -9.38
C ASP A 120 3.52 -11.08 -10.55
N TYR A 121 4.73 -11.57 -10.32
CA TYR A 121 5.55 -12.29 -11.29
C TYR A 121 4.82 -13.51 -11.87
N SER A 122 3.96 -14.16 -11.08
CA SER A 122 3.10 -15.27 -11.51
C SER A 122 2.18 -14.91 -12.69
N ASN A 123 1.74 -13.65 -12.78
CA ASN A 123 0.87 -13.14 -13.84
C ASN A 123 1.63 -12.50 -15.01
N LEU A 124 2.90 -12.09 -14.82
CA LEU A 124 3.74 -11.55 -15.90
C LEU A 124 3.96 -12.56 -17.03
N ALA A 125 4.08 -13.84 -16.68
CA ALA A 125 4.29 -14.92 -17.65
C ALA A 125 3.08 -15.16 -18.59
N MET A 126 1.88 -14.70 -18.21
CA MET A 126 0.65 -14.99 -18.96
C MET A 126 0.24 -13.87 -19.92
N ASN A 127 0.96 -12.74 -19.98
CA ASN A 127 0.58 -11.54 -20.76
C ASN A 127 -0.88 -11.09 -20.54
N ALA A 128 -1.50 -11.49 -19.43
CA ALA A 128 -2.90 -11.29 -19.15
C ALA A 128 -3.05 -10.31 -17.98
N TRP A 129 -2.87 -9.03 -18.28
CA TRP A 129 -3.38 -7.91 -17.48
C TRP A 129 -4.91 -7.85 -17.52
N THR A 130 -5.59 -9.00 -17.52
CA THR A 130 -7.02 -9.05 -17.33
C THR A 130 -7.29 -8.72 -15.87
N ILE A 131 -7.80 -7.50 -15.60
CA ILE A 131 -8.07 -6.99 -14.25
C ILE A 131 -8.81 -8.02 -13.36
N ASP A 132 -9.70 -8.81 -13.97
CA ASP A 132 -10.51 -9.82 -13.29
C ASP A 132 -9.71 -11.05 -12.82
N LYS A 133 -8.55 -11.30 -13.42
CA LYS A 133 -7.59 -12.36 -13.05
C LYS A 133 -6.26 -11.79 -12.55
N TRP A 134 -6.19 -10.46 -12.38
CA TRP A 134 -4.98 -9.79 -11.99
C TRP A 134 -4.67 -10.09 -10.53
N ASN A 135 -3.46 -10.55 -10.25
CA ASN A 135 -2.93 -10.78 -8.91
C ASN A 135 -1.98 -9.61 -8.59
N PRO A 136 -2.48 -8.53 -7.96
CA PRO A 136 -1.65 -7.39 -7.63
C PRO A 136 -0.74 -7.71 -6.43
N GLU A 137 0.41 -7.03 -6.41
CA GLU A 137 1.23 -6.85 -5.22
C GLU A 137 1.28 -5.35 -4.89
N ILE A 138 1.08 -5.00 -3.62
CA ILE A 138 1.33 -3.66 -3.10
C ILE A 138 2.62 -3.72 -2.29
N GLN A 139 3.62 -2.93 -2.68
CA GLN A 139 4.87 -2.80 -1.96
C GLN A 139 4.98 -1.41 -1.34
N LEU A 140 5.21 -1.34 -0.03
CA LEU A 140 5.58 -0.12 0.67
C LEU A 140 7.07 -0.19 1.00
N SER A 141 7.84 0.77 0.51
CA SER A 141 9.27 0.88 0.75
C SER A 141 9.55 2.20 1.44
N PRO A 142 9.99 2.23 2.72
CA PRO A 142 10.54 3.44 3.31
C PRO A 142 11.78 3.90 2.53
N SER A 143 12.09 5.17 2.73
CA SER A 143 13.29 5.87 2.28
C SER A 143 14.58 5.48 3.01
N ILE A 144 14.46 4.57 3.97
CA ILE A 144 15.51 4.21 4.92
C ILE A 144 15.80 2.72 4.74
N SER A 145 17.09 2.40 4.73
CA SER A 145 17.56 1.02 4.77
C SER A 145 17.83 0.61 6.22
N LEU A 146 17.57 -0.65 6.54
CA LEU A 146 17.88 -1.23 7.85
C LEU A 146 19.05 -2.18 7.76
N HIS A 147 19.79 -2.31 8.86
CA HIS A 147 20.78 -3.36 8.99
C HIS A 147 20.08 -4.71 9.13
N LYS A 148 20.70 -5.78 8.61
CA LYS A 148 20.18 -7.15 8.75
C LYS A 148 20.01 -7.59 10.21
N THR A 149 20.76 -6.99 11.13
CA THR A 149 20.69 -7.26 12.57
C THR A 149 19.56 -6.52 13.28
N ASP A 150 18.94 -5.54 12.61
CA ASP A 150 17.81 -4.80 13.16
C ASP A 150 16.58 -5.70 13.21
N ASP A 151 15.74 -5.51 14.22
CA ASP A 151 14.51 -6.30 14.33
C ASP A 151 13.40 -5.82 13.37
N LEU A 152 12.36 -6.64 13.24
CA LEU A 152 11.21 -6.36 12.38
C LEU A 152 10.29 -5.26 12.91
N GLU A 153 10.31 -4.98 14.22
CA GLU A 153 9.55 -3.87 14.82
C GLU A 153 10.18 -2.53 14.43
N LEU A 154 11.51 -2.47 14.30
CA LEU A 154 12.23 -1.29 13.84
C LEU A 154 11.92 -0.96 12.36
N ALA A 155 11.73 -1.99 11.52
CA ALA A 155 11.26 -1.80 10.15
C ALA A 155 9.91 -1.10 10.10
N TRP A 156 9.02 -1.53 10.98
CA TRP A 156 7.71 -0.96 11.12
C TRP A 156 7.72 0.45 11.70
N ASP A 157 8.52 0.70 12.72
CA ASP A 157 8.68 2.04 13.31
C ASP A 157 9.29 3.02 12.31
N ASN A 158 10.27 2.60 11.51
CA ASN A 158 10.84 3.46 10.48
C ASN A 158 9.89 3.69 9.30
N MET A 159 8.99 2.76 9.01
CA MET A 159 7.90 3.04 8.08
C MET A 159 7.06 4.22 8.58
N LYS A 160 6.83 4.35 9.90
CA LYS A 160 6.11 5.50 10.49
C LYS A 160 6.81 6.83 10.26
N ALA A 161 8.13 6.82 10.12
CA ALA A 161 8.92 8.03 9.86
C ALA A 161 8.85 8.51 8.39
N SER A 162 8.33 7.68 7.47
CA SER A 162 8.26 8.04 6.05
C SER A 162 7.18 9.09 5.76
N ARG A 163 7.40 9.98 4.78
CA ARG A 163 6.39 10.95 4.35
C ARG A 163 5.15 10.28 3.80
N ILE A 164 5.29 9.19 3.05
CA ILE A 164 4.14 8.40 2.59
C ILE A 164 3.32 7.88 3.76
N TYR A 165 3.95 7.42 4.85
CA TYR A 165 3.21 7.08 6.06
C TYR A 165 2.47 8.28 6.63
N GLY A 166 3.09 9.46 6.72
CA GLY A 166 2.42 10.69 7.17
C GLY A 166 1.20 11.08 6.31
N TYR A 167 1.24 10.83 4.98
CA TYR A 167 0.09 11.03 4.10
C TYR A 167 -1.04 10.03 4.35
N VAL A 168 -0.70 8.80 4.71
CA VAL A 168 -1.66 7.73 5.00
C VAL A 168 -2.21 7.87 6.43
N ASN A 169 -1.41 8.28 7.41
CA ASN A 169 -1.77 8.17 8.81
C ASN A 169 -1.08 9.22 9.70
N ASN A 170 -1.85 10.20 10.18
CA ASN A 170 -1.40 11.15 11.21
C ASN A 170 -1.88 10.78 12.63
N SER A 171 -2.61 9.67 12.83
CA SER A 171 -3.20 9.35 14.14
C SER A 171 -3.44 7.85 14.36
N ILE A 172 -2.52 7.26 15.11
CA ILE A 172 -2.44 5.94 15.76
C ILE A 172 -3.76 5.15 15.91
N ASP A 173 -4.17 4.41 14.88
CA ASP A 173 -4.70 3.03 15.00
C ASP A 173 -4.19 2.21 13.81
N HIS A 174 -3.51 1.11 14.08
CA HIS A 174 -2.94 0.21 13.07
C HIS A 174 -4.03 -0.54 12.30
N ARG A 175 -5.26 -0.62 12.83
CA ARG A 175 -6.36 -1.37 12.20
C ARG A 175 -6.96 -0.69 10.97
N GLU A 176 -6.72 0.61 10.77
CA GLU A 176 -7.32 1.38 9.67
C GLU A 176 -6.36 1.65 8.49
N TRP A 177 -5.11 1.26 8.63
CA TRP A 177 -4.04 1.46 7.65
C TRP A 177 -4.39 1.07 6.20
N ASN A 178 -4.94 -0.12 5.97
CA ASN A 178 -5.36 -0.62 4.67
C ASN A 178 -6.41 0.28 4.02
N ASN A 179 -7.36 0.78 4.81
CA ASN A 179 -8.37 1.72 4.32
C ASN A 179 -7.73 3.05 3.94
N LYS A 180 -6.77 3.53 4.73
CA LYS A 180 -6.05 4.77 4.44
C LYS A 180 -5.13 4.67 3.23
N ILE A 181 -4.44 3.54 3.06
CA ILE A 181 -3.66 3.21 1.87
C ILE A 181 -4.58 3.24 0.64
N ARG A 182 -5.76 2.61 0.74
CA ARG A 182 -6.77 2.65 -0.32
C ARG A 182 -7.22 4.07 -0.63
N GLU A 183 -7.63 4.85 0.37
CA GLU A 183 -8.06 6.25 0.20
C GLU A 183 -6.98 7.10 -0.48
N PHE A 184 -5.73 6.96 -0.02
CA PHE A 184 -4.58 7.65 -0.61
C PHE A 184 -4.37 7.26 -2.08
N ILE A 185 -4.38 5.96 -2.40
CA ILE A 185 -4.27 5.47 -3.78
C ILE A 185 -5.42 6.03 -4.64
N ILE A 186 -6.66 5.98 -4.18
CA ILE A 186 -7.82 6.53 -4.91
C ILE A 186 -7.62 8.01 -5.22
N ASN A 187 -7.22 8.81 -4.24
CA ASN A 187 -6.99 10.24 -4.41
C ASN A 187 -5.93 10.50 -5.47
N ILE A 188 -4.80 9.79 -5.40
CA ILE A 188 -3.71 9.92 -6.37
C ILE A 188 -4.15 9.49 -7.77
N LEU A 189 -4.84 8.36 -7.92
CA LEU A 189 -5.31 7.88 -9.22
C LEU A 189 -6.37 8.80 -9.85
N THR A 190 -7.19 9.45 -9.02
CA THR A 190 -8.19 10.43 -9.44
C THR A 190 -7.49 11.68 -9.98
N LEU A 191 -6.46 12.15 -9.26
CA LEU A 191 -5.59 13.22 -9.74
C LEU A 191 -4.91 12.83 -11.07
N VAL A 192 -4.36 11.62 -11.17
CA VAL A 192 -3.66 11.17 -12.38
C VAL A 192 -4.57 11.04 -13.61
N SER A 193 -5.80 10.57 -13.41
CA SER A 193 -6.78 10.32 -14.48
C SER A 193 -7.49 11.58 -14.99
N GLY A 194 -7.44 12.70 -14.25
CA GLY A 194 -8.03 13.97 -14.68
C GLY A 194 -9.55 14.05 -14.52
N SER A 195 -10.14 13.18 -13.70
CA SER A 195 -11.57 13.24 -13.37
C SER A 195 -11.79 14.29 -12.28
N ASN A 196 -12.25 15.49 -12.66
CA ASN A 196 -12.88 16.45 -11.75
C ASN A 196 -14.40 16.35 -11.90
#